data_AF-A0A941MV92-F1
#
_entry.id   AF-A0A941MV92-F1
#
_cell.length_a   1.000
_cell.length_b   1.000
_cell.length_c   1.000
_cell.angle_alpha   90.00
_cell.angle_beta   90.00
_cell.angle_gamma   90.00
#
_symmetry.space_group_name_H-M   'P 1'
#
loop_
_entity.id
_entity.type
_entity.pdbx_description
1 polymer ?
#
loop_
_entity_poly.entity_id
_entity_poly.type
_entity_poly.pdbx_seq_one_letter_code
_entity_poly.pdbx_strand_id
1 'polypeptide(L)'
;MDSAESNLPPITSLTPSQRRVLGTMIEKGLTVPESYPLTLKALTTGCNQKSARHPITNYSEDDVEETLNKLRALGLAAVVHTESGRTERFRHYARKRFSELSEPQVAILAELLLRGRQPMGELRSRASRMAPAGSLDSIDQLRTELSGLLKMNLIQSDGSLERRGIEIDHNLYEAREGKKLEQRTSFDDEPAAPAPSVPTYVSQSSVVAQPAPTPLPVAAAATPTNSSELLSRIAALEATCASLRAENRELREDFEGLQKSLDDLRQALGA
;
A
#
# COMPACT_ATOMS: atom_id res chain seq x y z
N MET A 1 -28.03 -14.11 -16.06
CA MET A 1 -26.58 -14.43 -16.09
C MET A 1 -25.90 -14.01 -14.77
N ASP A 2 -26.57 -14.10 -13.62
CA ASP A 2 -26.05 -13.58 -12.33
C ASP A 2 -25.68 -14.67 -11.30
N SER A 3 -25.81 -15.94 -11.63
CA SER A 3 -25.66 -17.02 -10.64
C SER A 3 -24.21 -17.41 -10.31
N ALA A 4 -23.21 -16.82 -10.99
CA ALA A 4 -21.79 -17.11 -10.76
C ALA A 4 -21.08 -16.08 -9.85
N GLU A 5 -21.73 -14.94 -9.56
CA GLU A 5 -21.09 -13.83 -8.82
C GLU A 5 -21.13 -14.01 -7.30
N SER A 6 -22.06 -14.82 -6.79
CA SER A 6 -22.26 -15.04 -5.35
C SER A 6 -21.22 -15.95 -4.69
N ASN A 7 -20.26 -16.52 -5.44
CA ASN A 7 -19.28 -17.47 -4.92
C ASN A 7 -17.81 -17.11 -5.24
N LEU A 8 -17.51 -15.84 -5.53
CA LEU A 8 -16.11 -15.42 -5.74
C LEU A 8 -15.35 -15.36 -4.40
N PRO A 9 -14.10 -15.86 -4.36
CA PRO A 9 -13.32 -15.89 -3.11
C PRO A 9 -13.09 -14.46 -2.58
N PRO A 10 -13.08 -14.26 -1.25
CA PRO A 10 -12.75 -12.97 -0.66
C PRO A 10 -11.31 -12.57 -1.06
N ILE A 11 -11.11 -11.28 -1.30
CA ILE A 11 -9.78 -10.76 -1.67
C ILE A 11 -9.03 -10.46 -0.38
N THR A 12 -8.16 -11.38 0.04
CA THR A 12 -7.32 -11.21 1.23
C THR A 12 -5.97 -10.57 0.89
N SER A 13 -5.39 -10.92 -0.26
CA SER A 13 -4.07 -10.41 -0.69
C SER A 13 -3.93 -10.50 -2.21
N LEU A 14 -2.97 -9.75 -2.75
CA LEU A 14 -2.59 -9.79 -4.16
C LEU A 14 -1.06 -9.89 -4.30
N THR A 15 -0.60 -10.79 -5.16
CA THR A 15 0.82 -10.89 -5.54
C THR A 15 1.32 -9.57 -6.16
N PRO A 16 2.65 -9.32 -6.16
CA PRO A 16 3.22 -8.10 -6.76
C PRO A 16 2.79 -7.88 -8.23
N SER A 17 2.78 -8.95 -9.04
CA SER A 17 2.35 -8.88 -10.44
C SER A 17 0.85 -8.56 -10.56
N GLN A 18 -0.01 -9.19 -9.74
CA GLN A 18 -1.44 -8.89 -9.72
C GLN A 18 -1.71 -7.42 -9.36
N ARG A 19 -1.00 -6.88 -8.37
CA ARG A 19 -1.12 -5.47 -7.97
C ARG A 19 -0.69 -4.53 -9.09
N ARG A 20 0.43 -4.83 -9.76
CA ARG A 20 0.89 -4.05 -10.92
C ARG A 20 -0.12 -4.04 -12.06
N VAL A 21 -0.58 -5.23 -12.46
CA VAL A 21 -1.49 -5.39 -13.60
C VAL A 21 -2.84 -4.73 -13.31
N LEU A 22 -3.40 -4.95 -12.11
CA LEU A 22 -4.64 -4.32 -11.67
C LEU A 22 -4.52 -2.79 -11.59
N GLY A 23 -3.48 -2.28 -10.91
CA GLY A 23 -3.22 -0.85 -10.79
C GLY A 23 -3.04 -0.17 -12.15
N THR A 24 -2.38 -0.84 -13.09
CA THR A 24 -2.21 -0.32 -14.46
C THR A 24 -3.53 -0.23 -15.20
N MET A 25 -4.39 -1.26 -15.11
CA MET A 25 -5.72 -1.22 -15.73
C MET A 25 -6.59 -0.10 -15.12
N ILE A 26 -6.55 0.08 -13.80
CA ILE A 26 -7.31 1.15 -13.13
C ILE A 26 -6.80 2.53 -13.57
N GLU A 27 -5.48 2.76 -13.51
CA GLU A 27 -4.86 4.01 -13.94
C GLU A 27 -5.27 4.37 -15.37
N LYS A 28 -5.15 3.44 -16.33
CA LYS A 28 -5.50 3.71 -17.73
C LYS A 28 -7.00 3.83 -17.95
N GLY A 29 -7.82 3.09 -17.21
CA GLY A 29 -9.27 3.22 -17.26
C GLY A 29 -9.76 4.60 -16.83
N LEU A 30 -9.10 5.21 -15.84
CA LEU A 30 -9.43 6.55 -15.35
C LEU A 30 -8.81 7.68 -16.18
N THR A 31 -7.57 7.52 -16.64
CA THR A 31 -6.81 8.61 -17.27
C THR A 31 -6.89 8.63 -18.79
N VAL A 32 -7.16 7.48 -19.44
CA VAL A 32 -7.18 7.35 -20.91
C VAL A 32 -8.39 6.51 -21.34
N PRO A 33 -9.62 6.99 -21.11
CA PRO A 33 -10.84 6.22 -21.40
C PRO A 33 -10.96 5.84 -22.88
N GLU A 34 -10.48 6.68 -23.79
CA GLU A 34 -10.48 6.44 -25.25
C GLU A 34 -9.73 5.17 -25.67
N SER A 35 -8.69 4.79 -24.91
CA SER A 35 -7.87 3.61 -25.21
C SER A 35 -8.31 2.36 -24.43
N TYR A 36 -9.29 2.51 -23.54
CA TYR A 36 -9.76 1.47 -22.64
C TYR A 36 -11.05 0.81 -23.17
N PRO A 37 -11.21 -0.53 -23.12
CA PRO A 37 -10.36 -1.55 -22.48
C PRO A 37 -9.00 -1.75 -23.19
N LEU A 38 -8.00 -2.28 -22.50
CA LEU A 38 -6.62 -2.38 -23.02
C LEU A 38 -6.38 -3.70 -23.76
N THR A 39 -5.54 -3.71 -24.80
CA THR A 39 -4.97 -4.97 -25.33
C THR A 39 -3.91 -5.52 -24.39
N LEU A 40 -3.55 -6.81 -24.52
CA LEU A 40 -2.46 -7.42 -23.75
C LEU A 40 -1.16 -6.61 -23.86
N LYS A 41 -0.74 -6.28 -25.08
CA LYS A 41 0.46 -5.48 -25.35
C LYS A 41 0.44 -4.09 -24.71
N ALA A 42 -0.70 -3.40 -24.75
CA ALA A 42 -0.85 -2.09 -24.12
C ALA A 42 -0.74 -2.20 -22.60
N LEU A 43 -1.31 -3.25 -22.02
CA LEU A 43 -1.21 -3.54 -20.59
C LEU A 43 0.22 -3.87 -20.17
N THR A 44 0.93 -4.72 -20.92
CA THR A 44 2.34 -5.06 -20.67
C THR A 44 3.23 -3.82 -20.72
N THR A 45 3.03 -2.97 -21.74
CA THR A 45 3.73 -1.68 -21.86
C THR A 45 3.44 -0.78 -20.65
N GLY A 46 2.19 -0.71 -20.21
CA GLY A 46 1.76 0.04 -19.03
C GLY A 46 2.37 -0.48 -17.72
N CYS A 47 2.53 -1.80 -17.58
CA CYS A 47 3.11 -2.41 -16.38
C CYS A 47 4.59 -2.06 -16.23
N ASN A 48 5.31 -1.96 -17.36
CA ASN A 48 6.76 -1.75 -17.43
C ASN A 48 7.18 -0.28 -17.64
N GLN A 49 6.26 0.68 -17.41
CA GLN A 49 6.60 2.11 -17.52
C GLN A 49 7.68 2.50 -16.50
N LYS A 50 8.63 3.37 -16.91
CA LYS A 50 9.70 3.88 -16.05
C LYS A 50 9.21 4.95 -15.07
N SER A 51 8.11 5.61 -15.40
CA SER A 51 7.46 6.61 -14.56
C SER A 51 6.22 5.99 -13.90
N ALA A 52 5.84 6.55 -12.75
CA ALA A 52 4.66 6.12 -12.01
C ALA A 52 4.62 4.64 -11.58
N ARG A 53 5.79 4.00 -11.51
CA ARG A 53 5.95 2.62 -11.05
C ARG A 53 7.06 2.55 -10.01
N HIS A 54 6.79 1.87 -8.91
CA HIS A 54 7.82 1.55 -7.93
C HIS A 54 7.52 0.18 -7.29
N PRO A 55 8.38 -0.84 -7.50
CA PRO A 55 9.63 -0.83 -8.28
C PRO A 55 9.38 -0.79 -9.80
N ILE A 56 10.40 -0.46 -10.60
CA ILE A 56 10.33 -0.66 -12.05
C ILE A 56 10.34 -2.17 -12.34
N THR A 57 9.51 -2.63 -13.27
CA THR A 57 9.38 -4.05 -13.63
C THR A 57 9.67 -4.27 -15.12
N ASN A 58 9.85 -5.52 -15.49
CA ASN A 58 10.02 -5.95 -16.88
C ASN A 58 9.29 -7.27 -17.13
N TYR A 59 7.97 -7.24 -17.03
CA TYR A 59 7.12 -8.40 -17.30
C TYR A 59 7.06 -8.71 -18.80
N SER A 60 7.08 -9.99 -19.16
CA SER A 60 6.76 -10.46 -20.51
C SER A 60 5.23 -10.40 -20.75
N GLU A 61 4.81 -10.58 -22.01
CA GLU A 61 3.37 -10.69 -22.31
C GLU A 61 2.76 -11.94 -21.65
N ASP A 62 3.48 -13.05 -21.62
CA ASP A 62 3.07 -14.30 -20.96
C ASP A 62 2.87 -14.11 -19.45
N ASP A 63 3.78 -13.39 -18.76
CA ASP A 63 3.64 -13.08 -17.33
C ASP A 63 2.36 -12.28 -17.03
N VAL A 64 2.04 -11.33 -17.92
CA VAL A 64 0.85 -10.46 -17.78
C VAL A 64 -0.41 -11.24 -18.09
N GLU A 65 -0.39 -12.12 -19.10
CA GLU A 65 -1.52 -12.98 -19.45
C GLU A 65 -1.84 -13.98 -18.33
N GLU A 66 -0.83 -14.65 -17.77
CA GLU A 66 -1.01 -15.54 -16.62
C GLU A 66 -1.58 -14.78 -15.41
N THR A 67 -1.06 -13.57 -15.16
CA THR A 67 -1.55 -12.70 -14.09
C THR A 67 -2.99 -12.26 -14.32
N LEU A 68 -3.37 -11.94 -15.56
CA LEU A 68 -4.74 -11.60 -15.94
C LEU A 68 -5.70 -12.75 -15.68
N ASN A 69 -5.31 -13.99 -16.02
CA ASN A 69 -6.13 -15.17 -15.74
C ASN A 69 -6.37 -15.36 -14.24
N LYS A 70 -5.35 -15.14 -13.40
CA LYS A 70 -5.51 -15.14 -11.93
C LYS A 70 -6.42 -14.01 -11.46
N LEU A 71 -6.29 -12.80 -12.00
CA LEU A 71 -7.18 -11.67 -11.65
C LEU A 71 -8.63 -11.90 -12.08
N ARG A 72 -8.85 -12.57 -13.21
CA ARG A 72 -10.19 -12.97 -13.68
C ARG A 72 -10.83 -13.97 -12.73
N ALA A 73 -10.08 -14.96 -12.24
CA ALA A 73 -10.56 -15.91 -11.23
C ALA A 73 -10.96 -15.21 -9.91
N LEU A 74 -10.33 -14.09 -9.58
CA LEU A 74 -10.69 -13.25 -8.42
C LEU A 74 -11.85 -12.26 -8.70
N GLY A 75 -12.36 -12.22 -9.94
CA GLY A 75 -13.40 -11.27 -10.37
C GLY A 75 -12.92 -9.82 -10.49
N LEU A 76 -11.60 -9.59 -10.56
CA LEU A 76 -10.99 -8.26 -10.64
C LEU A 76 -10.74 -7.80 -12.07
N ALA A 77 -10.79 -8.71 -13.05
CA ALA A 77 -10.59 -8.43 -14.46
C ALA A 77 -11.58 -9.21 -15.34
N ALA A 78 -11.87 -8.70 -16.52
CA ALA A 78 -12.71 -9.36 -17.51
C ALA A 78 -12.22 -9.11 -18.94
N VAL A 79 -12.49 -10.06 -19.83
CA VAL A 79 -12.24 -9.95 -21.27
C VAL A 79 -13.46 -9.34 -21.93
N VAL A 80 -13.21 -8.34 -22.77
CA VAL A 80 -14.20 -7.69 -23.62
C VAL A 80 -13.86 -8.03 -25.06
N HIS A 81 -14.83 -8.62 -25.74
CA HIS A 81 -14.75 -8.87 -27.17
C HIS A 81 -15.35 -7.67 -27.88
N THR A 82 -14.55 -6.99 -28.71
CA THR A 82 -15.08 -5.91 -29.57
C THR A 82 -15.84 -6.53 -30.74
N GLU A 83 -16.72 -5.76 -31.37
CA GLU A 83 -17.53 -6.21 -32.51
C GLU A 83 -16.66 -6.70 -33.70
N SER A 84 -15.41 -6.23 -33.79
CA SER A 84 -14.44 -6.70 -34.79
C SER A 84 -13.84 -8.08 -34.48
N GLY A 85 -13.96 -8.58 -33.24
CA GLY A 85 -13.62 -9.94 -32.81
C GLY A 85 -12.14 -10.35 -32.87
N ARG A 86 -11.25 -9.53 -33.44
CA ARG A 86 -9.87 -9.92 -33.77
C ARG A 86 -8.87 -9.83 -32.62
N THR A 87 -9.17 -9.11 -31.55
CA THR A 87 -8.21 -8.88 -30.46
C THR A 87 -8.91 -8.79 -29.13
N GLU A 88 -8.51 -9.65 -28.19
CA GLU A 88 -8.99 -9.59 -26.81
C GLU A 88 -8.58 -8.27 -26.15
N ARG A 89 -9.53 -7.67 -25.43
CA ARG A 89 -9.28 -6.47 -24.62
C ARG A 89 -9.67 -6.74 -23.18
N PHE A 90 -8.93 -6.18 -22.26
CA PHE A 90 -9.05 -6.44 -20.83
C PHE A 90 -9.53 -5.18 -20.11
N ARG A 91 -10.48 -5.38 -19.19
CA ARG A 91 -10.99 -4.34 -18.29
C ARG A 91 -10.89 -4.79 -16.83
N HIS A 92 -10.58 -3.87 -15.93
CA HIS A 92 -10.73 -4.07 -14.50
C HIS A 92 -12.20 -4.01 -14.08
N TYR A 93 -12.51 -4.77 -13.03
CA TYR A 93 -13.77 -4.80 -12.30
C TYR A 93 -13.59 -4.42 -10.82
N ALA A 94 -12.51 -3.69 -10.48
CA ALA A 94 -12.26 -3.22 -9.12
C ALA A 94 -13.49 -2.57 -8.44
N ARG A 95 -14.19 -1.64 -9.10
CA ARG A 95 -15.41 -1.01 -8.54
C ARG A 95 -16.59 -1.96 -8.40
N LYS A 96 -16.68 -2.98 -9.27
CA LYS A 96 -17.72 -4.02 -9.16
C LYS A 96 -17.40 -4.97 -7.99
N ARG A 97 -16.12 -5.29 -7.81
CA ARG A 97 -15.66 -6.25 -6.81
C ARG A 97 -15.56 -5.65 -5.41
N PHE A 98 -15.24 -4.36 -5.32
CA PHE A 98 -15.28 -3.54 -4.12
C PHE A 98 -16.41 -2.52 -4.27
N SER A 99 -17.66 -2.97 -4.10
CA SER A 99 -18.86 -2.17 -4.36
C SER A 99 -18.98 -0.91 -3.48
N GLU A 100 -18.30 -0.90 -2.34
CA GLU A 100 -18.27 0.22 -1.40
C GLU A 100 -17.29 1.33 -1.81
N LEU A 101 -16.41 1.08 -2.80
CA LEU A 101 -15.40 2.06 -3.22
C LEU A 101 -16.00 3.19 -4.06
N SER A 102 -15.73 4.42 -3.61
CA SER A 102 -15.92 5.63 -4.41
C SER A 102 -14.85 5.72 -5.52
N GLU A 103 -15.11 6.52 -6.55
CA GLU A 103 -14.16 6.72 -7.65
C GLU A 103 -12.82 7.36 -7.21
N PRO A 104 -12.81 8.36 -6.31
CA PRO A 104 -11.57 8.86 -5.70
C PRO A 104 -10.82 7.78 -4.91
N GLN A 105 -11.53 6.90 -4.19
CA GLN A 105 -10.90 5.81 -3.45
C GLN A 105 -10.25 4.78 -4.36
N VAL A 106 -10.88 4.48 -5.51
CA VAL A 106 -10.30 3.61 -6.54
C VAL A 106 -9.00 4.22 -7.09
N ALA A 107 -8.97 5.54 -7.32
CA ALA A 107 -7.77 6.26 -7.74
C ALA A 107 -6.65 6.20 -6.69
N ILE A 108 -6.98 6.45 -5.41
CA ILE A 108 -6.03 6.35 -4.29
C ILE A 108 -5.46 4.92 -4.20
N LEU A 109 -6.33 3.90 -4.26
CA LEU A 109 -5.91 2.50 -4.20
C LEU A 109 -4.99 2.15 -5.38
N ALA A 110 -5.31 2.61 -6.60
CA ALA A 110 -4.45 2.38 -7.77
C ALA A 110 -3.06 2.98 -7.60
N GLU A 111 -2.94 4.21 -7.08
CA GLU A 111 -1.65 4.85 -6.84
C GLU A 111 -0.80 4.05 -5.83
N LEU A 112 -1.42 3.58 -4.74
CA LEU A 112 -0.77 2.73 -3.74
C LEU A 112 -0.36 1.38 -4.33
N LEU A 113 -1.19 0.74 -5.17
CA LEU A 113 -0.83 -0.52 -5.82
C LEU A 113 0.37 -0.39 -6.78
N LEU A 114 0.52 0.77 -7.41
CA LEU A 114 1.57 1.01 -8.41
C LEU A 114 2.92 1.41 -7.79
N ARG A 115 2.91 2.02 -6.61
CA ARG A 115 4.12 2.58 -5.99
C ARG A 115 4.36 2.20 -4.53
N GLY A 116 3.40 1.56 -3.87
CA GLY A 116 3.44 1.19 -2.45
C GLY A 116 3.24 2.39 -1.52
N ARG A 117 3.86 2.30 -0.34
CA ARG A 117 3.86 3.31 0.72
C ARG A 117 4.21 4.72 0.20
N GLN A 118 3.41 5.71 0.56
CA GLN A 118 3.65 7.11 0.21
C GLN A 118 3.23 8.07 1.33
N PRO A 119 3.91 9.23 1.47
CA PRO A 119 3.44 10.29 2.34
C PRO A 119 2.13 10.88 1.81
N MET A 120 1.21 11.24 2.70
CA MET A 120 -0.13 11.74 2.35
C MET A 120 -0.12 12.90 1.33
N GLY A 121 0.85 13.81 1.44
CA GLY A 121 0.97 14.95 0.53
C GLY A 121 1.28 14.55 -0.92
N GLU A 122 2.15 13.57 -1.10
CA GLU A 122 2.48 13.03 -2.43
C GLU A 122 1.33 12.17 -2.97
N LEU A 123 0.74 11.34 -2.11
CA LEU A 123 -0.40 10.50 -2.46
C LEU A 123 -1.55 11.35 -3.01
N ARG A 124 -1.85 12.49 -2.37
CA ARG A 124 -2.85 13.45 -2.87
C ARG A 124 -2.53 13.89 -4.29
N SER A 125 -1.35 14.49 -4.49
CA SER A 125 -0.94 15.08 -5.77
C SER A 125 -0.93 14.06 -6.92
N ARG A 126 -0.59 12.81 -6.63
CA ARG A 126 -0.56 11.73 -7.62
C ARG A 126 -1.95 11.16 -7.89
N ALA A 127 -2.74 10.87 -6.85
CA ALA A 127 -4.10 10.34 -6.99
C ALA A 127 -5.06 11.35 -7.63
N SER A 128 -4.91 12.67 -7.36
CA SER A 128 -5.71 13.73 -7.98
C SER A 128 -5.61 13.76 -9.51
N ARG A 129 -4.56 13.18 -10.12
CA ARG A 129 -4.43 13.09 -11.57
C ARG A 129 -5.33 12.03 -12.20
N MET A 130 -5.80 11.07 -11.40
CA MET A 130 -6.67 9.97 -11.82
C MET A 130 -8.11 10.16 -11.31
N ALA A 131 -8.29 10.79 -10.15
CA ALA A 131 -9.60 11.02 -9.57
C ALA A 131 -10.39 12.11 -10.33
N PRO A 132 -11.73 12.12 -10.25
CA PRO A 132 -12.55 13.19 -10.81
C PRO A 132 -12.11 14.57 -10.30
N ALA A 133 -12.16 15.57 -11.18
CA ALA A 133 -11.82 16.95 -10.82
C ALA A 133 -12.67 17.44 -9.61
N GLY A 134 -12.03 18.09 -8.63
CA GLY A 134 -12.72 18.58 -7.43
C GLY A 134 -12.83 17.59 -6.27
N SER A 135 -12.44 16.31 -6.46
CA SER A 135 -12.64 15.27 -5.45
C SER A 135 -11.49 15.12 -4.45
N LEU A 136 -10.27 15.52 -4.80
CA LEU A 136 -9.06 15.38 -3.97
C LEU A 136 -8.25 16.70 -3.91
N ASP A 137 -8.94 17.83 -4.02
CA ASP A 137 -8.33 19.16 -4.12
C ASP A 137 -7.84 19.63 -2.75
N SER A 138 -8.53 19.25 -1.68
CA SER A 138 -8.15 19.54 -0.30
C SER A 138 -7.62 18.32 0.46
N ILE A 139 -6.84 18.57 1.51
CA ILE A 139 -6.38 17.51 2.42
C ILE A 139 -7.54 16.90 3.19
N ASP A 140 -8.58 17.67 3.52
CA ASP A 140 -9.73 17.17 4.28
C ASP A 140 -10.62 16.24 3.45
N GLN A 141 -10.75 16.51 2.14
CA GLN A 141 -11.37 15.56 1.20
C GLN A 141 -10.58 14.25 1.17
N LEU A 142 -9.25 14.32 1.02
CA LEU A 142 -8.41 13.12 1.06
C LEU A 142 -8.58 12.35 2.38
N ARG A 143 -8.58 13.03 3.53
CA ARG A 143 -8.80 12.39 4.84
C ARG A 143 -10.13 11.67 4.93
N THR A 144 -11.18 12.23 4.34
CA THR A 144 -12.51 11.62 4.29
C THR A 144 -12.47 10.32 3.49
N GLU A 145 -11.87 10.35 2.30
CA GLU A 145 -11.74 9.16 1.45
C GLU A 145 -10.83 8.09 2.07
N LEU A 146 -9.70 8.50 2.69
CA LEU A 146 -8.81 7.59 3.42
C LEU A 146 -9.51 6.97 4.64
N SER A 147 -10.34 7.73 5.35
CA SER A 147 -11.12 7.19 6.46
C SER A 147 -12.10 6.10 6.01
N GLY A 148 -12.70 6.25 4.82
CA GLY A 148 -13.51 5.21 4.19
C GLY A 148 -12.68 3.95 3.89
N LEU A 149 -11.52 4.13 3.25
CA LEU A 149 -10.60 3.03 2.93
C LEU A 149 -10.05 2.29 4.16
N LEU A 150 -9.80 3.00 5.26
CA LEU A 150 -9.37 2.42 6.53
C LEU A 150 -10.46 1.55 7.15
N LYS A 151 -11.72 2.00 7.12
CA LYS A 151 -12.88 1.22 7.62
C LYS A 151 -13.05 -0.09 6.85
N MET A 152 -12.78 -0.07 5.54
CA MET A 152 -12.80 -1.27 4.69
C MET A 152 -11.53 -2.13 4.81
N ASN A 153 -10.55 -1.74 5.64
CA ASN A 153 -9.28 -2.45 5.83
C ASN A 153 -8.47 -2.63 4.53
N LEU A 154 -8.64 -1.73 3.55
CA LEU A 154 -7.94 -1.76 2.26
C LEU A 154 -6.61 -1.01 2.29
N ILE A 155 -6.49 -0.06 3.22
CA ILE A 155 -5.27 0.72 3.46
C ILE A 155 -4.88 0.66 4.93
N GLN A 156 -3.66 1.09 5.21
CA GLN A 156 -3.07 1.25 6.53
C GLN A 156 -2.34 2.59 6.60
N SER A 157 -2.28 3.18 7.78
CA SER A 157 -1.54 4.42 8.06
C SER A 157 -0.60 4.22 9.25
N ASP A 158 0.53 4.93 9.25
CA ASP A 158 1.51 4.89 10.35
C ASP A 158 1.14 5.81 11.54
N GLY A 159 0.03 6.53 11.45
CA GLY A 159 -0.48 7.41 12.50
C GLY A 159 -1.92 7.88 12.24
N SER A 160 -2.42 8.74 13.14
CA SER A 160 -3.73 9.41 12.99
C SER A 160 -3.70 10.40 11.84
N LEU A 161 -4.62 10.30 10.88
CA LEU A 161 -4.71 11.10 9.64
C LEU A 161 -4.69 12.64 9.83
N GLU A 162 -4.89 13.12 11.06
CA GLU A 162 -4.82 14.54 11.41
C GLU A 162 -3.38 15.06 11.54
N ARG A 163 -2.42 14.18 11.84
CA ARG A 163 -1.00 14.52 11.97
C ARG A 163 -0.39 14.86 10.60
N ARG A 164 0.73 15.57 10.62
CA ARG A 164 1.55 15.83 9.41
C ARG A 164 2.61 14.72 9.26
N GLY A 165 3.06 14.48 8.04
CA GLY A 165 4.15 13.53 7.76
C GLY A 165 3.76 12.06 7.89
N ILE A 166 2.47 11.74 7.78
CA ILE A 166 1.95 10.38 7.81
C ILE A 166 2.18 9.72 6.47
N GLU A 167 2.50 8.43 6.51
CA GLU A 167 2.59 7.59 5.34
C GLU A 167 1.44 6.58 5.31
N ILE A 168 0.93 6.37 4.10
CA ILE A 168 -0.19 5.48 3.80
C ILE A 168 0.32 4.37 2.89
N ASP A 169 -0.12 3.15 3.15
CA ASP A 169 0.13 2.01 2.27
C ASP A 169 -1.15 1.17 2.11
N HIS A 170 -1.20 0.29 1.11
CA HIS A 170 -2.31 -0.64 0.94
C HIS A 170 -2.16 -1.86 1.88
N ASN A 171 -3.24 -2.57 2.16
CA ASN A 171 -3.23 -3.79 2.97
C ASN A 171 -3.23 -5.09 2.12
N LEU A 172 -3.33 -4.96 0.80
CA LEU A 172 -3.38 -6.09 -0.16
C LEU A 172 -2.03 -6.81 -0.37
N TYR A 173 -1.12 -6.75 0.60
CA TYR A 173 0.16 -7.49 0.57
C TYR A 173 -0.05 -8.95 0.94
N GLU A 174 0.81 -9.83 0.44
CA GLU A 174 0.85 -11.21 0.93
C GLU A 174 1.48 -11.25 2.33
N ALA A 175 1.05 -12.19 3.18
CA ALA A 175 1.54 -12.31 4.55
C ALA A 175 3.07 -12.43 4.64
N ARG A 176 3.70 -13.05 3.63
CA ARG A 176 5.16 -13.20 3.50
C ARG A 176 5.92 -11.90 3.25
N GLU A 177 5.25 -10.84 2.80
CA GLU A 177 5.91 -9.56 2.46
C GLU A 177 6.16 -8.70 3.71
N GLY A 178 5.52 -8.98 4.84
CA GLY A 178 5.80 -8.33 6.13
C GLY A 178 5.56 -6.82 6.18
N LYS A 179 4.86 -6.24 5.20
CA LYS A 179 4.65 -4.79 5.08
C LYS A 179 3.48 -4.28 5.92
N LYS A 180 3.53 -4.48 7.24
CA LYS A 180 2.64 -3.78 8.17
C LYS A 180 3.30 -2.47 8.58
N LEU A 181 2.55 -1.37 8.51
CA LEU A 181 2.99 -0.08 9.06
C LEU A 181 2.92 -0.14 10.58
N GLU A 182 4.07 -0.12 11.24
CA GLU A 182 4.13 0.08 12.69
C GLU A 182 3.74 1.53 12.99
N GLN A 183 2.88 1.73 14.00
CA GLN A 183 2.44 3.06 14.39
C GLN A 183 3.63 3.85 14.97
N ARG A 184 3.91 5.04 14.43
CA ARG A 184 4.88 5.97 15.02
C ARG A 184 4.33 6.47 16.36
N THR A 185 4.79 5.88 17.45
CA THR A 185 4.51 6.40 18.80
C THR A 185 5.19 7.75 18.98
N SER A 186 4.51 8.66 19.66
CA SER A 186 4.68 10.13 19.72
C SER A 186 6.02 10.69 20.27
N PHE A 187 7.17 10.03 20.09
CA PHE A 187 8.46 10.45 20.68
C PHE A 187 9.54 10.86 19.66
N ASP A 188 9.30 10.76 18.36
CA ASP A 188 10.23 11.24 17.31
C ASP A 188 9.83 12.63 16.76
N ASP A 189 9.73 13.63 17.64
CA ASP A 189 9.65 15.04 17.22
C ASP A 189 11.06 15.65 17.27
N GLU A 190 11.91 15.22 16.34
CA GLU A 190 13.12 15.95 15.99
C GLU A 190 12.70 17.07 15.01
N PRO A 191 12.87 18.35 15.37
CA PRO A 191 12.43 19.45 14.52
C PRO A 191 13.21 19.42 13.21
N ALA A 192 12.47 19.30 12.11
CA ALA A 192 13.01 19.32 10.75
C ALA A 192 13.97 20.50 10.57
N ALA A 193 15.28 20.19 10.52
CA ALA A 193 16.30 21.15 10.16
C ALA A 193 16.02 21.69 8.75
N PRO A 194 16.13 23.01 8.52
CA PRO A 194 15.84 23.61 7.22
C PRO A 194 16.83 23.10 6.16
N ALA A 195 16.30 22.80 4.98
CA ALA A 195 17.03 22.24 3.84
C ALA A 195 18.35 23.00 3.55
N PRO A 196 19.49 22.32 3.36
CA PRO A 196 20.70 22.98 2.90
C PRO A 196 20.58 23.32 1.42
N SER A 197 20.72 24.62 1.14
CA SER A 197 20.82 25.21 -0.20
C SER A 197 21.94 24.54 -1.01
N VAL A 198 21.60 24.11 -2.22
CA VAL A 198 22.54 23.56 -3.22
C VAL A 198 23.57 24.63 -3.62
N PRO A 199 24.89 24.35 -3.60
CA PRO A 199 25.85 25.12 -4.37
C PRO A 199 26.26 24.35 -5.63
N THR A 200 26.10 25.04 -6.75
CA THR A 200 26.61 24.76 -8.09
C THR A 200 28.11 24.39 -8.07
N TYR A 201 28.48 23.26 -8.66
CA TYR A 201 29.87 22.85 -8.85
C TYR A 201 30.30 23.11 -10.30
N VAL A 202 31.26 24.01 -10.50
CA VAL A 202 32.03 24.16 -11.75
C VAL A 202 33.52 24.07 -11.42
N SER A 203 34.23 23.43 -12.35
CA SER A 203 35.53 22.78 -12.26
C SER A 203 36.76 23.57 -11.78
N GLN A 204 37.60 22.79 -11.11
CA GLN A 204 39.04 22.81 -10.82
C GLN A 204 39.97 23.70 -11.67
N SER A 205 40.86 24.45 -11.00
CA SER A 205 42.32 24.18 -10.91
C SER A 205 43.08 25.37 -10.33
N SER A 206 43.90 25.16 -9.28
CA SER A 206 45.33 25.58 -9.18
C SER A 206 45.86 25.67 -7.74
N VAL A 207 47.10 25.20 -7.62
CA VAL A 207 48.04 24.96 -6.51
C VAL A 207 48.41 26.20 -5.66
N VAL A 208 48.70 26.03 -4.36
CA VAL A 208 49.93 26.47 -3.61
C VAL A 208 49.81 26.14 -2.11
N ALA A 209 50.95 25.85 -1.48
CA ALA A 209 51.15 25.13 -0.22
C ALA A 209 51.27 26.00 1.06
N GLN A 210 50.80 25.42 2.19
CA GLN A 210 51.23 25.51 3.62
C GLN A 210 51.30 26.89 4.35
N PRO A 211 51.35 26.96 5.71
CA PRO A 211 51.16 25.94 6.77
C PRO A 211 50.14 26.33 7.87
N ALA A 212 49.90 25.40 8.81
CA ALA A 212 48.92 25.45 9.91
C ALA A 212 49.19 26.49 11.02
N PRO A 213 48.11 26.93 11.72
CA PRO A 213 48.16 27.10 13.17
C PRO A 213 46.95 26.48 13.91
N THR A 214 47.28 25.84 15.04
CA THR A 214 46.56 25.60 16.32
C THR A 214 45.00 25.58 16.40
N PRO A 215 44.37 24.54 17.00
CA PRO A 215 42.92 24.48 17.19
C PRO A 215 42.46 24.80 18.62
N LEU A 216 41.36 25.55 18.75
CA LEU A 216 40.34 25.54 19.84
C LEU A 216 39.06 26.19 19.27
N PRO A 217 37.83 25.98 19.79
CA PRO A 217 37.32 25.00 20.75
C PRO A 217 36.09 24.21 20.19
N VAL A 218 35.77 23.00 20.69
CA VAL A 218 34.41 22.46 20.52
C VAL A 218 33.97 21.73 21.78
N ALA A 219 32.77 22.09 22.22
CA ALA A 219 32.10 21.69 23.44
C ALA A 219 31.93 20.17 23.56
N ALA A 220 31.99 19.73 24.82
CA ALA A 220 31.80 18.37 25.26
C ALA A 220 30.49 17.76 24.73
N ALA A 221 30.63 16.61 24.07
CA ALA A 221 29.54 15.74 23.70
C ALA A 221 28.78 15.27 24.95
N ALA A 222 27.51 15.64 25.04
CA ALA A 222 26.57 15.02 25.95
C ALA A 222 26.39 13.55 25.55
N THR A 223 26.71 12.64 26.46
CA THR A 223 26.40 11.21 26.38
C THR A 223 24.87 11.04 26.47
N PRO A 224 24.23 10.18 25.67
CA PRO A 224 22.78 10.13 25.61
C PRO A 224 22.20 9.39 26.83
N THR A 225 21.33 10.07 27.55
CA THR A 225 20.49 9.58 28.66
C THR A 225 19.45 8.51 28.23
N ASN A 226 19.46 8.06 26.98
CA ASN A 226 18.33 7.32 26.38
C ASN A 226 18.43 5.78 26.50
N SER A 227 19.58 5.21 26.86
CA SER A 227 19.76 3.74 26.85
C SER A 227 18.93 3.03 27.92
N SER A 228 18.73 3.64 29.09
CA SER A 228 17.92 3.04 30.18
C SER A 228 16.42 3.10 29.87
N GLU A 229 15.96 4.18 29.23
CA GLU A 229 14.56 4.35 28.82
C GLU A 229 14.18 3.37 27.70
N LEU A 230 15.09 3.16 26.73
CA LEU A 230 14.91 2.14 25.68
C LEU A 230 14.82 0.73 26.27
N LEU A 231 15.71 0.37 27.22
CA LEU A 231 15.65 -0.93 27.88
C LEU A 231 14.35 -1.13 28.67
N SER A 232 13.87 -0.08 29.36
CA SER A 232 12.57 -0.10 30.04
C SER A 232 11.41 -0.31 29.08
N ARG A 233 11.44 0.35 27.91
CA ARG A 233 10.41 0.21 26.88
C ARG A 233 10.38 -1.18 26.26
N ILE A 234 11.56 -1.77 26.00
CA ILE A 234 11.69 -3.14 25.50
C ILE A 234 11.08 -4.12 26.50
N ALA A 235 11.43 -4.01 27.79
CA ALA A 235 10.87 -4.88 28.82
C ALA A 235 9.34 -4.76 28.93
N ALA A 236 8.79 -3.55 28.82
CA ALA A 236 7.33 -3.33 28.83
C ALA A 236 6.63 -3.91 27.60
N LEU A 237 7.24 -3.80 26.42
CA LEU A 237 6.73 -4.40 25.18
C LEU A 237 6.78 -5.93 25.23
N GLU A 238 7.86 -6.50 25.74
CA GLU A 238 8.00 -7.95 25.91
C GLU A 238 6.94 -8.51 26.88
N ALA A 239 6.68 -7.80 28.00
CA ALA A 239 5.62 -8.16 28.93
C ALA A 239 4.22 -8.11 28.29
N THR A 240 3.95 -7.06 27.49
CA THR A 240 2.68 -6.93 26.75
C THR A 240 2.52 -8.06 25.73
N CYS A 241 3.59 -8.39 25.00
CA CYS A 241 3.59 -9.49 24.04
C CYS A 241 3.38 -10.86 24.72
N ALA A 242 3.94 -11.06 25.92
CA ALA A 242 3.71 -12.27 26.70
C ALA A 242 2.23 -12.38 27.13
N SER A 243 1.64 -11.29 27.62
CA SER A 243 0.22 -11.24 27.99
C SER A 243 -0.70 -11.54 26.81
N LEU A 244 -0.52 -10.87 25.67
CA LEU A 244 -1.34 -11.08 24.48
C LEU A 244 -1.23 -12.52 23.96
N ARG A 245 -0.04 -13.13 24.05
CA ARG A 245 0.15 -14.54 23.64
C ARG A 245 -0.54 -15.52 24.61
N ALA A 246 -0.62 -15.19 25.89
CA ALA A 246 -1.38 -15.98 26.87
C ALA A 246 -2.88 -15.88 26.58
N GLU A 247 -3.41 -14.67 26.39
CA GLU A 247 -4.82 -14.44 26.03
C GLU A 247 -5.21 -15.13 24.72
N ASN A 248 -4.35 -15.08 23.69
CA ASN A 248 -4.60 -15.81 22.44
C ASN A 248 -4.58 -17.33 22.62
N ARG A 249 -3.86 -17.86 23.61
CA ARG A 249 -3.85 -19.29 23.90
C ARG A 249 -5.17 -19.69 24.56
N GLU A 250 -5.59 -18.93 25.56
CA GLU A 250 -6.86 -19.13 26.26
C GLU A 250 -8.05 -19.05 25.30
N LEU A 251 -8.12 -18.02 24.45
CA LEU A 251 -9.17 -17.90 23.43
C LEU A 251 -9.20 -19.06 22.44
N ARG A 252 -8.05 -19.66 22.13
CA ARG A 252 -7.98 -20.84 21.25
C ARG A 252 -8.48 -22.09 21.95
N GLU A 253 -8.13 -22.28 23.22
CA GLU A 253 -8.63 -23.38 24.05
C GLU A 253 -10.16 -23.27 24.23
N ASP A 254 -10.68 -22.06 24.47
CA ASP A 254 -12.11 -21.79 24.54
C ASP A 254 -12.82 -22.11 23.22
N PHE A 255 -12.25 -21.68 22.09
CA PHE A 255 -12.80 -21.95 20.77
C PHE A 255 -12.82 -23.45 20.45
N GLU A 256 -11.76 -24.18 20.80
CA GLU A 256 -11.70 -25.64 20.66
C GLU A 256 -12.76 -26.32 21.54
N GLY A 257 -12.96 -25.84 22.77
CA GLY A 257 -14.02 -26.32 23.67
C GLY A 257 -15.43 -26.07 23.13
N LEU A 258 -15.67 -24.90 22.55
CA LEU A 258 -16.93 -24.54 21.89
C LEU A 258 -17.18 -25.40 20.64
N GLN A 259 -16.16 -25.63 19.82
CA GLN A 259 -16.25 -26.52 18.65
C GLN A 259 -16.63 -27.94 19.06
N LYS A 260 -15.96 -28.49 20.08
CA LYS A 260 -16.28 -29.82 20.61
C LYS A 260 -17.71 -29.90 21.13
N SER A 261 -18.16 -28.88 21.88
CA SER A 261 -19.53 -28.82 22.39
C SER A 261 -20.56 -28.77 21.25
N LEU A 262 -20.24 -28.07 20.16
CA LEU A 262 -21.08 -27.98 18.97
C LEU A 262 -21.13 -29.32 18.21
N ASP A 263 -20.00 -30.02 18.11
CA ASP A 263 -19.94 -31.37 17.51
C ASP A 263 -20.72 -32.40 18.34
N ASP A 264 -20.59 -32.37 19.67
CA ASP A 264 -21.36 -33.22 20.58
C ASP A 264 -22.87 -32.96 20.46
N LEU A 265 -23.28 -31.69 20.37
CA LEU A 265 -24.67 -31.28 20.12
C LEU A 265 -25.17 -31.76 18.75
N ARG A 266 -24.36 -31.62 17.71
CA ARG A 266 -24.69 -32.09 16.35
C ARG A 266 -24.86 -33.60 16.31
N GLN A 267 -23.99 -34.34 16.99
CA GLN A 267 -24.07 -35.79 17.13
C GLN A 267 -25.32 -36.22 17.92
N ALA A 268 -25.67 -35.49 18.99
CA ALA A 268 -26.89 -35.74 19.78
C ALA A 268 -28.18 -35.43 19.01
N LEU A 269 -28.14 -34.46 18.09
CA LEU A 269 -29.27 -34.08 17.23
C LEU A 269 -29.40 -34.93 15.95
N GLY A 270 -28.47 -35.88 15.72
CA GLY A 270 -28.61 -36.90 14.69
C GLY A 270 -28.50 -36.40 13.24
N ALA A 271 -27.65 -35.41 12.96
CA ALA A 271 -27.39 -34.88 11.63
C ALA A 271 -25.96 -35.13 11.12
#